data_AF-A0A371NQF3-F1
#
_entry.id   AF-A0A371NQF3-F1
#
_cell.length_a   1.000
_cell.length_b   1.000
_cell.length_c   1.000
_cell.angle_alpha   90.00
_cell.angle_beta   90.00
_cell.angle_gamma   90.00
#
_symmetry.space_group_name_H-M   'P 1'
#
loop_
_entity.id
_entity.type
_entity.pdbx_description
1 polymer ?
#
loop_
_entity_poly.entity_id
_entity_poly.type
_entity_poly.pdbx_seq_one_letter_code
_entity_poly.pdbx_strand_id
1 'polypeptide(L)'
;MAAEKVKIDYDLLSGVRESITRIIAELEDAPERNGDVAGAIGAPYERAQLGSLASDFRGSWEPKRDDLIAALDGVGTRLDAVIESYSELDEGA
;
A
#
# COMPACT_ATOMS: atom_id res chain seq x y z
N MET A 1 30.96 24.88 7.96
CA MET A 1 30.54 23.90 6.95
C MET A 1 29.29 24.47 6.31
N ALA A 2 29.32 24.80 5.02
CA ALA A 2 28.11 25.23 4.32
C ALA A 2 27.23 23.99 4.20
N ALA A 3 26.03 24.03 4.80
CA ALA A 3 25.05 22.98 4.60
C ALA A 3 24.79 22.86 3.09
N GLU A 4 24.86 21.63 2.58
CA GLU A 4 24.50 21.36 1.19
C GLU A 4 23.04 21.78 0.99
N LYS A 5 22.79 22.65 0.01
CA LYS A 5 21.45 23.14 -0.26
C LYS A 5 20.62 21.97 -0.80
N VAL A 6 19.66 21.51 0.00
CA VAL A 6 18.69 20.49 -0.42
C VAL A 6 17.60 21.18 -1.23
N LYS A 7 17.36 20.70 -2.45
CA LYS A 7 16.22 21.12 -3.26
C LYS A 7 15.12 20.08 -3.13
N ILE A 8 13.98 20.48 -2.60
CA ILE A 8 12.78 19.65 -2.53
C ILE A 8 11.83 20.02 -3.66
N ASP A 9 11.24 19.01 -4.28
CA ASP A 9 10.22 19.13 -5.30
C ASP A 9 8.88 18.67 -4.70
N TYR A 10 8.04 19.64 -4.31
CA TYR A 10 6.75 19.36 -3.67
C TYR A 10 5.78 18.63 -4.59
N ASP A 11 5.84 18.86 -5.91
CA ASP A 11 4.98 18.18 -6.88
C ASP A 11 5.35 16.70 -6.98
N LEU A 12 6.64 16.40 -6.97
CA LEU A 12 7.12 15.01 -6.92
C LEU A 12 6.69 14.32 -5.61
N LEU A 13 6.91 14.95 -4.46
CA LEU A 13 6.59 14.35 -3.16
C LEU A 13 5.09 14.10 -2.99
N SER A 14 4.26 15.06 -3.38
CA SER A 14 2.80 14.91 -3.37
C SER A 14 2.33 13.82 -4.34
N GLY A 15 2.91 13.74 -5.54
CA GLY A 15 2.62 12.68 -6.50
C GLY A 15 2.98 11.28 -5.99
N VAL A 16 4.10 11.13 -5.27
CA VAL A 16 4.46 9.87 -4.61
C VAL A 16 3.47 9.54 -3.49
N ARG A 17 3.07 10.55 -2.69
CA ARG A 17 2.08 10.37 -1.61
C ARG A 17 0.74 9.88 -2.15
N GLU A 18 0.23 10.51 -3.21
CA GLU A 18 -1.01 10.07 -3.87
C GLU A 18 -0.89 8.63 -4.40
N SER A 19 0.25 8.28 -4.98
CA SER A 19 0.48 6.93 -5.51
C SER A 19 0.46 5.89 -4.38
N ILE A 20 1.09 6.18 -3.25
CA ILE A 20 1.04 5.32 -2.05
C ILE A 20 -0.40 5.13 -1.58
N THR A 21 -1.18 6.20 -1.48
CA THR A 21 -2.60 6.13 -1.08
C THR A 21 -3.42 5.27 -2.04
N ARG A 22 -3.22 5.40 -3.36
CA ARG A 22 -3.91 4.55 -4.36
C ARG A 22 -3.53 3.07 -4.21
N ILE A 23 -2.25 2.78 -4.03
CA ILE A 23 -1.77 1.40 -3.85
C ILE A 23 -2.37 0.77 -2.58
N ILE A 24 -2.41 1.52 -1.48
CA ILE A 24 -3.03 1.03 -0.23
C ILE A 24 -4.51 0.68 -0.47
N ALA A 25 -5.28 1.57 -1.11
CA ALA A 25 -6.68 1.32 -1.42
C ALA A 25 -6.86 0.07 -2.31
N GLU A 26 -6.03 -0.11 -3.33
CA GLU A 26 -6.06 -1.31 -4.18
C GLU A 26 -5.77 -2.60 -3.40
N LEU A 27 -4.85 -2.54 -2.44
CA LEU A 27 -4.55 -3.68 -1.57
C LEU A 27 -5.72 -4.00 -0.64
N GLU A 28 -6.35 -2.97 -0.05
CA GLU A 28 -7.51 -3.11 0.84
C GLU A 28 -8.76 -3.69 0.13
N ASP A 29 -8.94 -3.38 -1.17
CA ASP A 29 -10.06 -3.88 -1.99
C ASP A 29 -9.83 -5.30 -2.56
N ALA A 30 -8.58 -5.75 -2.65
CA ALA A 30 -8.22 -7.09 -3.16
C ALA A 30 -8.93 -8.31 -2.49
N PRO A 31 -9.18 -8.37 -1.17
CA PRO A 31 -9.84 -9.50 -0.53
C PRO A 31 -11.29 -9.72 -1.00
N GLU A 32 -12.04 -8.65 -1.31
CA GLU A 32 -13.43 -8.78 -1.80
C GLU A 32 -13.47 -9.56 -3.11
N ARG A 33 -12.56 -9.24 -4.04
CA ARG A 33 -12.42 -9.93 -5.32
C ARG A 33 -12.02 -11.40 -5.16
N ASN A 34 -11.19 -11.73 -4.17
CA ASN A 34 -10.75 -13.10 -3.93
C ASN A 34 -11.85 -13.97 -3.29
N GLY A 35 -12.72 -13.39 -2.45
CA GLY A 35 -13.89 -14.08 -1.89
C GLY A 35 -14.85 -14.55 -2.99
N ASP A 36 -15.13 -13.67 -3.95
CA ASP A 36 -16.00 -13.96 -5.09
C ASP A 36 -15.46 -15.09 -5.97
N VAL A 37 -14.15 -15.11 -6.23
CA VAL A 37 -13.51 -16.17 -7.03
C VAL A 37 -13.52 -17.52 -6.32
N ALA A 38 -13.22 -17.56 -5.02
CA ALA A 38 -13.25 -18.83 -4.26
C ALA A 38 -14.67 -19.40 -4.19
N GLY A 39 -15.69 -18.55 -4.01
CA GLY A 39 -17.09 -18.93 -4.09
C GLY A 39 -17.51 -19.42 -5.48
N ALA A 40 -17.00 -18.78 -6.54
CA ALA A 40 -17.28 -19.17 -7.93
C ALA A 40 -16.62 -20.48 -8.35
N ILE A 41 -15.46 -20.83 -7.78
CA ILE A 41 -14.75 -22.08 -8.08
C ILE A 41 -15.53 -23.29 -7.53
N GLY A 42 -16.05 -23.25 -6.30
CA GLY A 42 -16.81 -24.37 -5.72
C GLY A 42 -16.00 -25.67 -5.67
N ALA A 43 -16.59 -26.78 -6.15
CA ALA A 43 -15.94 -28.10 -6.25
C ALA A 43 -16.18 -28.75 -7.63
N PRO A 44 -15.56 -28.23 -8.70
CA PRO A 44 -15.75 -28.78 -10.03
C PRO A 44 -15.15 -30.19 -10.07
N TYR A 45 -15.94 -31.16 -10.54
CA TYR A 45 -15.57 -32.58 -10.55
C TYR A 45 -15.21 -33.17 -9.18
N GLU A 46 -15.83 -32.67 -8.08
CA GLU A 46 -15.56 -33.10 -6.69
C GLU A 46 -14.11 -32.89 -6.21
N ARG A 47 -13.30 -32.13 -6.97
CA ARG A 47 -11.90 -31.85 -6.62
C ARG A 47 -11.80 -30.62 -5.73
N ALA A 48 -11.96 -30.83 -4.43
CA ALA A 48 -11.79 -29.79 -3.40
C ALA A 48 -10.35 -29.25 -3.27
N GLN A 49 -9.36 -29.91 -3.90
CA GLN A 49 -7.93 -29.55 -3.81
C GLN A 49 -7.63 -28.13 -4.29
N LEU A 50 -8.32 -27.66 -5.34
CA LEU A 50 -8.16 -26.29 -5.83
C LEU A 50 -8.69 -25.25 -4.83
N GLY A 51 -9.83 -25.53 -4.20
CA GLY A 51 -10.38 -24.67 -3.14
C GLY A 51 -9.48 -24.62 -1.91
N SER A 52 -8.92 -25.75 -1.49
CA SER A 52 -7.96 -25.82 -0.39
C SER A 52 -6.71 -24.98 -0.67
N LEU A 53 -6.09 -25.15 -1.84
CA LEU A 53 -4.90 -24.38 -2.23
C LEU A 53 -5.18 -22.87 -2.31
N ALA A 54 -6.35 -22.47 -2.81
CA ALA A 54 -6.77 -21.08 -2.84
C ALA A 54 -6.97 -20.51 -1.43
N SER A 55 -7.55 -21.30 -0.52
CA SER A 55 -7.70 -20.93 0.89
C SER A 55 -6.35 -20.79 1.60
N ASP A 56 -5.42 -21.72 1.37
CA ASP A 56 -4.08 -21.70 1.97
C ASP A 56 -3.26 -20.49 1.46
N PHE A 57 -3.35 -20.21 0.15
CA PHE A 57 -2.76 -19.02 -0.44
C PHE A 57 -3.33 -17.75 0.20
N ARG A 58 -4.66 -17.65 0.29
CA ARG A 58 -5.34 -16.51 0.91
C ARG A 58 -4.88 -16.29 2.35
N GLY A 59 -4.90 -17.34 3.17
CA GLY A 59 -4.48 -17.24 4.58
C GLY A 59 -3.00 -16.85 4.73
N SER A 60 -2.14 -17.24 3.78
CA SER A 60 -0.72 -16.84 3.76
C SER A 60 -0.49 -15.43 3.21
N TRP A 61 -1.40 -14.95 2.36
CA TRP A 61 -1.30 -13.67 1.66
C TRP A 61 -1.88 -12.51 2.49
N GLU A 62 -3.01 -12.72 3.16
CA GLU A 62 -3.65 -11.72 4.02
C GLU A 62 -2.67 -11.02 5.00
N PRO A 63 -1.90 -11.74 5.84
CA PRO A 63 -0.96 -11.08 6.76
C PRO A 63 0.16 -10.33 6.03
N LYS A 64 0.67 -10.86 4.90
CA LYS A 64 1.71 -10.18 4.11
C LYS A 64 1.21 -8.90 3.45
N ARG A 65 -0.06 -8.91 3.03
CA ARG A 65 -0.71 -7.73 2.48
C ARG A 65 -0.89 -6.67 3.57
N ASP A 66 -1.33 -7.07 4.76
CA ASP A 66 -1.50 -6.16 5.89
C ASP A 66 -0.14 -5.54 6.30
N ASP A 67 0.94 -6.34 6.33
CA ASP A 67 2.30 -5.85 6.55
C ASP A 67 2.75 -4.85 5.47
N LEU A 68 2.41 -5.10 4.20
CA LEU A 68 2.74 -4.21 3.09
C LEU A 68 1.98 -2.87 3.20
N ILE A 69 0.69 -2.91 3.55
CA ILE A 69 -0.12 -1.72 3.80
C ILE A 69 0.52 -0.88 4.91
N ALA A 70 0.87 -1.50 6.04
CA ALA A 70 1.50 -0.80 7.16
C ALA A 70 2.86 -0.17 6.78
N ALA A 71 3.66 -0.87 5.98
CA ALA A 71 4.93 -0.34 5.49
C ALA A 71 4.75 0.87 4.57
N LEU A 72 3.79 0.80 3.63
CA LEU A 72 3.47 1.89 2.72
C LEU A 72 2.92 3.11 3.45
N ASP A 73 2.05 2.91 4.44
CA ASP A 73 1.52 3.99 5.28
C ASP A 73 2.63 4.68 6.08
N GLY A 74 3.57 3.90 6.63
CA GLY A 74 4.75 4.43 7.29
C GLY A 74 5.66 5.26 6.38
N VAL A 75 5.78 4.91 5.10
CA VAL A 75 6.50 5.73 4.11
C VAL A 75 5.72 7.01 3.82
N GLY A 76 4.40 6.91 3.62
CA GLY A 76 3.52 8.05 3.40
C GLY A 76 3.58 9.07 4.54
N THR A 77 3.51 8.62 5.79
CA THR A 77 3.64 9.47 6.98
C THR A 77 4.96 10.22 7.02
N ARG A 78 6.07 9.56 6.65
CA ARG A 78 7.39 10.21 6.58
C ARG A 78 7.46 11.26 5.47
N LEU A 79 6.82 11.01 4.33
CA LEU A 79 6.74 11.97 3.24
C LEU A 79 5.96 13.21 3.67
N ASP A 80 4.82 13.05 4.33
CA ASP A 80 4.02 14.17 4.83
C ASP A 80 4.83 15.02 5.83
N ALA A 81 5.53 14.39 6.76
CA ALA A 81 6.40 15.08 7.71
C ALA A 81 7.55 15.86 7.04
N VAL A 82 8.12 15.33 5.95
CA VAL A 82 9.14 16.05 5.17
C VAL A 82 8.54 17.24 4.44
N ILE A 83 7.37 17.08 3.81
CA ILE A 83 6.67 18.18 3.13
C ILE A 83 6.37 19.30 4.14
N GLU A 84 5.75 18.96 5.27
CA GLU A 84 5.37 19.91 6.33
C GLU A 84 6.59 20.66 6.88
N SER A 85 7.66 19.93 7.22
CA SER A 85 8.87 20.54 7.76
C SER A 85 9.53 21.53 6.80
N TYR A 86 9.48 21.29 5.50
CA TYR A 86 10.07 22.22 4.52
C TYR A 86 9.12 23.36 4.18
N SER A 87 7.80 23.14 4.14
CA SER A 87 6.84 24.23 3.93
C SER A 87 6.90 25.25 5.07
N GLU A 88 7.04 24.80 6.32
CA GLU A 88 7.21 25.71 7.47
C GLU A 88 8.50 26.55 7.35
N LEU A 89 9.58 25.96 6.83
CA LEU A 89 10.85 26.67 6.60
C LEU A 89 10.72 27.71 5.48
N ASP A 90 10.00 27.39 4.40
CA ASP A 90 9.78 28.29 3.27
C ASP A 90 8.82 29.44 3.65
N GLU A 91 7.81 29.20 4.47
CA GLU A 91 6.87 30.23 4.96
C GLU A 91 7.46 31.14 6.04
N GLY A 92 8.44 30.64 6.80
CA GLY A 92 9.15 31.38 7.85
C GLY A 92 10.36 32.19 7.38
N ALA A 93 10.74 32.08 6.10
CA ALA A 93 11.90 32.74 5.47
C ALA A 93 11.51 34.00 4.67
#